data_AF-A0A2E8QI64-F1
#
_entry.id   AF-A0A2E8QI64-F1
#
_cell.length_a   1.000
_cell.length_b   1.000
_cell.length_c   1.000
_cell.angle_alpha   90.00
_cell.angle_beta   90.00
_cell.angle_gamma   90.00
#
_symmetry.space_group_name_H-M   'P 1'
#
loop_
_entity.id
_entity.type
_entity.pdbx_description
1 polymer ?
#
loop_
_entity_poly.entity_id
_entity_poly.type
_entity_poly.pdbx_seq_one_letter_code
_entity_poly.pdbx_strand_id
1 'polypeptide(L)'
;MSPQLGINERTILTEVESDVFTMKADILLDSKKFSENTTTLFDEDNPPNVVPILFRSIETINAAKYENILSSIMTTGKLPDGEYRFELKMFSGPSELDLSMSDEKIETIIVETPSGVNLESPGGSIDDTTFNVVYTTYPFFNWNKGYCLNCETYIRVAEFRSDFHSSLEEALVDERVLPFDQSQEWLKLEDVSTFQYPLIGVRPLKNGKTYVWQIMVKIPTTDGEQNEVSEIYAFKVTDPSLSTKINSMDPLLLQIKEAIGENKYSELFNEGGSLEGYSPSGVYLIDGSKVDISEIRNALLRIKSKNLETIKIEDN
;
A
#
# COMPACT_ATOMS: atom_id res chain seq x y z
N MET A 1 -12.94 16.73 3.54
CA MET A 1 -12.13 17.34 2.45
C MET A 1 -12.24 16.45 1.24
N SER A 2 -12.36 17.00 0.04
CA SER A 2 -12.39 16.23 -1.21
C SER A 2 -11.68 17.02 -2.32
N PRO A 3 -10.40 16.75 -2.59
CA PRO A 3 -9.64 17.46 -3.62
C PRO A 3 -10.23 17.31 -5.02
N GLN A 4 -10.82 16.14 -5.33
CA GLN A 4 -11.49 15.88 -6.62
C GLN A 4 -12.67 16.82 -6.88
N LEU A 5 -13.34 17.25 -5.81
CA LEU A 5 -14.44 18.22 -5.87
C LEU A 5 -13.97 19.68 -5.72
N GLY A 6 -12.65 19.93 -5.63
CA GLY A 6 -12.09 21.25 -5.34
C GLY A 6 -12.37 21.74 -3.91
N ILE A 7 -12.64 20.82 -2.98
CA ILE A 7 -12.88 21.09 -1.55
C ILE A 7 -11.61 20.75 -0.77
N ASN A 8 -10.65 21.67 -0.80
CA ASN A 8 -9.30 21.48 -0.23
C ASN A 8 -9.20 21.82 1.26
N GLU A 9 -10.28 22.33 1.86
CA GLU A 9 -10.36 22.67 3.28
C GLU A 9 -11.63 22.06 3.88
N ARG A 10 -11.74 22.06 5.22
CA ARG A 10 -12.94 21.55 5.88
C ARG A 10 -14.11 22.49 5.56
N THR A 11 -15.09 21.96 4.84
CA THR A 11 -16.30 22.68 4.42
C THR A 11 -17.52 21.97 4.98
N ILE A 12 -18.46 22.72 5.53
CA ILE A 12 -19.73 22.18 6.00
C ILE A 12 -20.59 21.85 4.78
N LEU A 13 -21.01 20.58 4.66
CA LEU A 13 -21.92 20.16 3.59
C LEU A 13 -23.35 20.60 3.90
N THR A 14 -23.79 20.27 5.10
CA THR A 14 -25.07 20.67 5.65
C THR A 14 -24.91 20.78 7.17
N GLU A 15 -25.55 21.77 7.76
CA GLU A 15 -25.71 21.91 9.20
C GLU A 15 -27.17 22.22 9.47
N VAL A 16 -27.80 21.38 10.29
CA VAL A 16 -29.20 21.51 10.69
C VAL A 16 -29.30 21.55 12.19
N GLU A 17 -30.24 22.35 12.68
CA GLU A 17 -30.50 22.54 14.10
C GLU A 17 -32.00 22.46 14.34
N SER A 18 -32.41 21.79 15.42
CA SER A 18 -33.82 21.78 15.81
C SER A 18 -34.18 23.01 16.63
N ASP A 19 -35.46 23.31 16.72
CA ASP A 19 -35.98 24.08 17.84
C ASP A 19 -35.78 23.34 19.18
N VAL A 20 -35.97 24.07 20.27
CA VAL A 20 -35.94 23.49 21.61
C VAL A 20 -37.24 22.73 21.84
N PHE A 21 -37.14 21.49 22.29
CA PHE A 21 -38.29 20.66 22.62
C PHE A 21 -38.09 19.97 23.96
N THR A 22 -39.20 19.54 24.58
CA THR A 22 -39.17 18.80 25.84
C THR A 22 -39.36 17.31 25.58
N MET A 23 -38.47 16.49 26.13
CA MET A 23 -38.57 15.04 26.10
C MET A 23 -39.30 14.54 27.35
N LYS A 24 -40.27 13.63 27.19
CA LYS A 24 -40.98 12.97 28.31
C LYS A 24 -40.47 11.56 28.57
N ALA A 25 -40.01 10.89 27.53
CA ALA A 25 -39.24 9.65 27.55
C ALA A 25 -38.08 9.74 26.56
N ASP A 26 -37.26 8.69 26.51
CA ASP A 26 -36.12 8.59 25.60
C ASP A 26 -36.57 8.67 24.14
N ILE A 27 -35.73 9.24 23.27
CA ILE A 27 -35.99 9.33 21.83
C ILE A 27 -34.88 8.59 21.09
N LEU A 28 -35.26 7.59 20.29
CA LEU A 28 -34.34 6.94 19.36
C LEU A 28 -34.24 7.74 18.07
N LEU A 29 -33.05 8.25 17.76
CA LEU A 29 -32.76 9.00 16.55
C LEU A 29 -32.03 8.12 15.53
N ASP A 30 -32.50 8.15 14.28
CA ASP A 30 -31.81 7.54 13.13
C ASP A 30 -31.59 8.60 12.04
N SER A 31 -30.74 8.29 11.06
CA SER A 31 -30.39 9.23 9.98
C SER A 31 -31.57 9.64 9.08
N LYS A 32 -32.66 8.85 9.04
CA LYS A 32 -33.87 9.17 8.27
C LYS A 32 -34.78 10.16 9.00
N LYS A 33 -34.62 10.31 10.32
CA LYS A 33 -35.38 11.27 11.12
C LYS A 33 -34.80 12.69 11.05
N PHE A 34 -33.59 12.91 10.54
CA PHE A 34 -32.99 14.24 10.41
C PHE A 34 -33.16 14.78 8.99
N SER A 35 -34.31 15.41 8.73
CA SER A 35 -34.53 16.17 7.50
C SER A 35 -35.30 17.45 7.83
N GLU A 36 -35.17 18.48 6.98
CA GLU A 36 -36.01 19.69 7.08
C GLU A 36 -37.51 19.39 7.00
N ASN A 37 -37.88 18.22 6.45
CA ASN A 37 -39.26 17.78 6.33
C ASN A 37 -39.75 17.03 7.59
N THR A 38 -38.87 16.72 8.54
CA THR A 38 -39.26 16.06 9.78
C THR A 38 -39.89 17.08 10.72
N THR A 39 -41.19 16.92 10.98
CA THR A 39 -41.97 17.80 11.86
C THR A 39 -42.34 17.16 13.19
N THR A 40 -42.13 15.85 13.32
CA THR A 40 -42.52 15.07 14.51
C THR A 40 -41.52 13.95 14.78
N LEU A 41 -41.24 13.73 16.05
CA LEU A 41 -40.57 12.55 16.60
C LEU A 41 -41.53 11.82 17.53
N PHE A 42 -41.22 10.54 17.78
CA PHE A 42 -41.92 9.73 18.76
C PHE A 42 -40.92 9.32 19.83
N ASP A 43 -41.30 9.46 21.10
CA ASP A 43 -40.52 8.93 22.20
C ASP A 43 -40.82 7.44 22.44
N GLU A 44 -40.04 6.82 23.31
CA GLU A 44 -40.11 5.39 23.64
C GLU A 44 -41.10 5.09 24.79
N ASP A 45 -42.04 5.99 25.09
CA ASP A 45 -43.11 5.73 26.08
C ASP A 45 -44.15 4.74 25.52
N ASN A 46 -45.01 4.19 26.40
CA ASN A 46 -46.07 3.27 26.00
C ASN A 46 -47.45 3.72 26.51
N PRO A 47 -48.28 4.36 25.68
CA PRO A 47 -48.09 4.62 24.24
C PRO A 47 -47.12 5.78 23.94
N PRO A 48 -46.48 5.81 22.76
CA PRO A 48 -45.54 6.86 22.38
C PRO A 48 -46.15 8.27 22.40
N ASN A 49 -45.45 9.22 22.99
CA ASN A 49 -45.81 10.64 22.88
C ASN A 49 -45.27 11.23 21.57
N VAL A 50 -46.05 12.15 21.00
CA VAL A 50 -45.62 12.95 19.84
C VAL A 50 -44.81 14.14 20.33
N VAL A 51 -43.58 14.25 19.85
CA VAL A 51 -42.68 15.37 20.10
C VAL A 51 -42.63 16.23 18.84
N PRO A 52 -43.30 17.40 18.81
CA PRO A 52 -43.18 18.31 17.69
C PRO A 52 -41.74 18.84 17.63
N ILE A 53 -41.18 18.87 16.42
CA ILE A 53 -39.82 19.37 16.17
C ILE A 53 -39.82 20.13 14.86
N LEU A 54 -38.97 21.13 14.76
CA LEU A 54 -38.71 21.87 13.54
C LEU A 54 -37.21 21.97 13.34
N PHE A 55 -36.73 21.39 12.24
CA PHE A 55 -35.35 21.59 11.82
C PHE A 55 -35.21 22.82 10.93
N ARG A 56 -34.14 23.58 11.14
CA ARG A 56 -33.68 24.67 10.28
C ARG A 56 -32.27 24.38 9.78
N SER A 57 -31.99 24.67 8.52
CA SER A 57 -30.61 24.65 8.04
C SER A 57 -29.91 25.94 8.46
N ILE A 58 -28.74 25.79 9.09
CA ILE A 58 -27.85 26.89 9.46
C ILE A 58 -26.91 27.21 8.30
N GLU A 59 -26.29 26.17 7.76
CA GLU A 59 -25.32 26.27 6.68
C GLU A 59 -25.53 25.15 5.68
N THR A 60 -25.49 25.49 4.40
CA THR A 60 -25.46 24.55 3.29
C THR A 60 -24.30 24.91 2.39
N ILE A 61 -23.61 23.91 1.88
CA ILE A 61 -22.56 24.12 0.87
C ILE A 61 -23.11 24.88 -0.34
N ASN A 62 -22.25 25.68 -0.98
CA ASN A 62 -22.61 26.39 -2.22
C ASN A 62 -23.16 25.42 -3.28
N ALA A 63 -24.24 25.83 -3.95
CA ALA A 63 -24.94 25.07 -4.97
C ALA A 63 -24.02 24.44 -6.04
N ALA A 64 -23.01 25.17 -6.54
CA ALA A 64 -22.11 24.64 -7.55
C ALA A 64 -21.28 23.43 -7.06
N LYS A 65 -20.83 23.45 -5.80
CA LYS A 65 -20.11 22.32 -5.20
C LYS A 65 -21.06 21.17 -4.85
N TYR A 66 -22.29 21.49 -4.45
CA TYR A 66 -23.34 20.51 -4.21
C TYR A 66 -23.67 19.71 -5.47
N GLU A 67 -23.83 20.38 -6.61
CA GLU A 67 -24.08 19.74 -7.91
C GLU A 67 -22.92 18.84 -8.34
N ASN A 68 -21.66 19.21 -8.04
CA ASN A 68 -20.52 18.34 -8.30
C ASN A 68 -20.55 17.06 -7.46
N ILE A 69 -20.97 17.16 -6.20
CA ILE A 69 -21.17 15.97 -5.34
C ILE A 69 -22.29 15.10 -5.91
N LEU A 70 -23.45 15.69 -6.21
CA LEU A 70 -24.61 14.97 -6.74
C LEU A 70 -24.30 14.30 -8.08
N SER A 71 -23.68 15.00 -9.02
CA SER A 71 -23.33 14.45 -10.34
C SER A 71 -22.37 13.28 -10.22
N SER A 72 -21.40 13.35 -9.30
CA SER A 72 -20.49 12.22 -9.05
C SER A 72 -21.22 11.03 -8.42
N ILE A 73 -22.13 11.25 -7.48
CA ILE A 73 -22.99 10.18 -6.91
C ILE A 73 -23.89 9.57 -8.00
N MET A 74 -24.51 10.39 -8.84
CA MET A 74 -25.39 9.92 -9.93
C MET A 74 -24.63 9.11 -10.99
N THR A 75 -23.34 9.42 -11.19
CA THR A 75 -22.50 8.76 -12.20
C THR A 75 -21.85 7.49 -11.67
N THR A 76 -21.32 7.52 -10.45
CA THR A 76 -20.54 6.42 -9.86
C THR A 76 -21.38 5.52 -8.94
N GLY A 77 -22.56 5.99 -8.52
CA GLY A 77 -23.36 5.34 -7.48
C GLY A 77 -22.77 5.46 -6.08
N LYS A 78 -21.63 6.14 -5.90
CA LYS A 78 -20.86 6.19 -4.67
C LYS A 78 -20.53 7.64 -4.29
N LEU A 79 -20.17 7.84 -3.01
CA LEU A 79 -19.62 9.13 -2.59
C LEU A 79 -18.27 9.38 -3.29
N PRO A 80 -17.96 10.64 -3.65
CA PRO A 80 -16.65 11.00 -4.19
C PRO A 80 -15.53 10.82 -3.17
N ASP A 81 -14.29 10.68 -3.63
CA ASP A 81 -13.16 10.49 -2.74
C ASP A 81 -12.99 11.67 -1.79
N GLY A 82 -12.85 11.40 -0.51
CA GLY A 82 -12.69 12.41 0.51
C GLY A 82 -12.93 11.92 1.93
N GLU A 83 -12.60 12.79 2.87
CA GLU A 83 -12.89 12.64 4.28
C GLU A 83 -14.23 13.33 4.61
N TYR A 84 -15.20 12.56 5.09
CA TYR A 84 -16.52 13.02 5.49
C TYR A 84 -16.68 12.86 6.99
N ARG A 85 -17.12 13.94 7.65
CA ARG A 85 -17.32 13.97 9.09
C ARG A 85 -18.78 14.24 9.41
N PHE A 86 -19.35 13.38 10.21
CA PHE A 86 -20.69 13.50 10.77
C PHE A 86 -20.57 13.91 12.23
N GLU A 87 -21.31 14.93 12.62
CA GLU A 87 -21.21 15.55 13.94
C GLU A 87 -22.62 15.75 14.47
N LEU A 88 -22.94 15.09 15.58
CA LEU A 88 -24.19 15.23 16.31
C LEU A 88 -23.89 15.86 17.66
N LYS A 89 -24.49 17.02 17.91
CA LYS A 89 -24.38 17.74 19.18
C LYS A 89 -25.75 17.83 19.83
N MET A 90 -25.81 17.52 21.11
CA MET A 90 -27.01 17.66 21.92
C MET A 90 -26.82 18.77 22.93
N PHE A 91 -27.79 19.66 23.01
CA PHE A 91 -27.85 20.72 24.01
C PHE A 91 -29.05 20.48 24.90
N SER A 92 -28.82 20.37 26.20
CA SER A 92 -29.89 20.17 27.18
C SER A 92 -29.67 21.03 28.43
N GLY A 93 -30.74 21.22 29.18
CA GLY A 93 -30.75 22.09 30.34
C GLY A 93 -32.12 22.23 30.99
N PRO A 94 -32.21 22.93 32.13
CA PRO A 94 -33.44 23.03 32.91
C PRO A 94 -34.51 23.93 32.27
N SER A 95 -34.14 24.77 31.29
CA SER A 95 -35.07 25.64 30.57
C SER A 95 -34.56 25.95 29.16
N GLU A 96 -35.44 26.42 28.28
CA GLU A 96 -35.11 26.79 26.89
C GLU A 96 -34.04 27.90 26.78
N LEU A 97 -33.88 28.72 27.83
CA LEU A 97 -32.92 29.82 27.88
C LEU A 97 -31.58 29.42 28.52
N ASP A 98 -31.48 28.20 29.04
CA ASP A 98 -30.32 27.70 29.78
C ASP A 98 -29.93 26.32 29.25
N LEU A 99 -29.65 26.25 27.95
CA LEU A 99 -29.18 25.04 27.28
C LEU A 99 -27.66 25.06 27.20
N SER A 100 -27.04 23.92 27.51
CA SER A 100 -25.60 23.72 27.37
C SER A 100 -25.34 22.41 26.64
N MET A 101 -24.18 22.29 25.98
CA MET A 101 -23.82 21.08 25.27
C MET A 101 -23.70 19.93 26.28
N SER A 102 -24.59 18.95 26.18
CA SER A 102 -24.62 17.78 27.06
C SER A 102 -23.89 16.59 26.47
N ASP A 103 -24.03 16.38 25.16
CA ASP A 103 -23.43 15.25 24.46
C ASP A 103 -22.92 15.66 23.08
N GLU A 104 -21.87 14.97 22.64
CA GLU A 104 -21.30 15.10 21.31
C GLU A 104 -20.91 13.73 20.78
N LYS A 105 -21.23 13.48 19.51
CA LYS A 105 -20.80 12.30 18.78
C LYS A 105 -20.26 12.72 17.43
N ILE A 106 -19.00 12.38 17.17
CA ILE A 106 -18.33 12.64 15.91
C ILE A 106 -17.93 11.30 15.30
N GLU A 107 -18.29 11.11 14.03
CA GLU A 107 -17.87 9.96 13.23
C GLU A 107 -17.23 10.45 11.94
N THR A 108 -16.08 9.90 11.58
CA THR A 108 -15.37 10.25 10.34
C THR A 108 -15.28 9.02 9.46
N ILE A 109 -15.69 9.15 8.21
CA ILE A 109 -15.50 8.15 7.18
C ILE A 109 -14.56 8.69 6.11
N ILE A 110 -13.74 7.79 5.56
CA ILE A 110 -12.85 8.08 4.45
C ILE A 110 -13.36 7.27 3.27
N VAL A 111 -13.64 7.96 2.16
CA VAL A 111 -14.04 7.36 0.90
C VAL A 111 -12.88 7.55 -0.07
N GLU A 112 -12.40 6.47 -0.66
CA GLU A 112 -11.27 6.51 -1.60
C GLU A 112 -11.55 5.52 -2.73
N THR A 113 -11.31 5.97 -3.97
CA THR A 113 -11.37 5.13 -5.15
C THR A 113 -10.00 4.52 -5.33
N PRO A 114 -9.90 3.19 -5.46
CA PRO A 114 -8.62 2.54 -5.62
C PRO A 114 -7.96 2.95 -6.94
N SER A 115 -6.64 3.06 -6.95
CA SER A 115 -5.87 3.31 -8.19
C SER A 115 -5.28 2.04 -8.80
N GLY A 116 -5.68 0.86 -8.30
CA GLY A 116 -5.09 -0.42 -8.64
C GLY A 116 -3.79 -0.71 -7.88
N VAL A 117 -3.34 -1.96 -7.98
CA VAL A 117 -2.09 -2.43 -7.38
C VAL A 117 -1.09 -2.74 -8.49
N ASN A 118 0.00 -1.97 -8.55
CA ASN A 118 1.06 -2.14 -9.53
C ASN A 118 2.25 -2.88 -8.90
N LEU A 119 2.70 -3.97 -9.54
CA LEU A 119 3.86 -4.73 -9.08
C LEU A 119 5.15 -4.15 -9.69
N GLU A 120 6.20 -4.01 -8.88
CA GLU A 120 7.46 -3.42 -9.32
C GLU A 120 8.58 -4.46 -9.43
N SER A 121 8.69 -5.36 -8.46
CA SER A 121 9.69 -6.44 -8.44
C SER A 121 9.37 -7.48 -7.35
N PRO A 122 9.89 -8.72 -7.44
CA PRO A 122 10.73 -9.26 -8.50
C PRO A 122 9.91 -9.77 -9.70
N GLY A 123 10.56 -9.80 -10.86
CA GLY A 123 10.00 -10.38 -12.07
C GLY A 123 9.00 -9.49 -12.79
N GLY A 124 8.12 -10.13 -13.54
CA GLY A 124 7.18 -9.49 -14.46
C GLY A 124 6.29 -10.54 -15.13
N SER A 125 5.80 -10.26 -16.34
CA SER A 125 5.03 -11.25 -17.11
C SER A 125 5.80 -12.56 -17.31
N ILE A 126 5.08 -13.70 -17.32
CA ILE A 126 5.71 -15.02 -17.47
C ILE A 126 6.39 -15.22 -18.84
N ASP A 127 5.92 -14.53 -19.86
CA ASP A 127 6.49 -14.58 -21.21
C ASP A 127 7.96 -14.10 -21.23
N ASP A 128 8.36 -13.35 -20.20
CA ASP A 128 9.68 -12.73 -20.07
C ASP A 128 10.55 -13.44 -19.01
N THR A 129 10.21 -14.67 -18.61
CA THR A 129 10.97 -15.44 -17.58
C THR A 129 12.43 -15.72 -17.93
N THR A 130 12.83 -15.56 -19.19
CA THR A 130 14.24 -15.58 -19.60
C THR A 130 15.02 -14.37 -19.04
N PHE A 131 14.33 -13.26 -18.77
CA PHE A 131 14.86 -12.02 -18.24
C PHE A 131 14.49 -11.79 -16.77
N ASN A 132 13.35 -12.33 -16.31
CA ASN A 132 12.87 -12.22 -14.92
C ASN A 132 13.57 -13.21 -13.97
N VAL A 133 14.89 -13.09 -13.84
CA VAL A 133 15.73 -13.95 -13.00
C VAL A 133 16.13 -13.24 -11.70
N VAL A 134 16.03 -13.94 -10.57
CA VAL A 134 16.56 -13.51 -9.27
C VAL A 134 17.62 -14.48 -8.77
N TYR A 135 18.70 -13.93 -8.22
CA TYR A 135 19.87 -14.69 -7.73
C TYR A 135 19.83 -14.86 -6.21
N THR A 136 18.65 -14.95 -5.62
CA THR A 136 18.47 -15.14 -4.18
C THR A 136 17.21 -15.93 -3.91
N THR A 137 17.26 -16.79 -2.90
CA THR A 137 16.09 -17.48 -2.35
C THR A 137 15.31 -16.60 -1.37
N TYR A 138 15.77 -15.37 -1.13
CA TYR A 138 15.17 -14.37 -0.24
C TYR A 138 14.90 -13.03 -0.96
N PRO A 139 14.09 -13.01 -2.03
CA PRO A 139 13.84 -11.79 -2.79
C PRO A 139 13.03 -10.76 -1.99
N PHE A 140 13.16 -9.50 -2.40
CA PHE A 140 12.28 -8.40 -1.96
C PHE A 140 11.16 -8.21 -2.97
N PHE A 141 9.93 -8.26 -2.49
CA PHE A 141 8.71 -7.93 -3.22
C PHE A 141 8.40 -6.46 -3.02
N ASN A 142 8.25 -5.71 -4.10
CA ASN A 142 7.96 -4.28 -4.10
C ASN A 142 6.74 -4.03 -4.98
N TRP A 143 5.81 -3.21 -4.49
CA TRP A 143 4.59 -2.85 -5.18
C TRP A 143 4.17 -1.43 -4.81
N ASN A 144 3.27 -0.86 -5.61
CA ASN A 144 2.62 0.41 -5.34
C ASN A 144 1.10 0.20 -5.37
N LYS A 145 0.42 0.51 -4.26
CA LYS A 145 -1.05 0.43 -4.13
C LYS A 145 -1.75 1.79 -4.27
N GLY A 146 -0.99 2.81 -4.71
CA GLY A 146 -1.40 4.20 -4.74
C GLY A 146 -1.79 4.77 -3.37
N TYR A 147 -2.66 5.77 -3.38
CA TYR A 147 -3.19 6.37 -2.16
C TYR A 147 -4.36 5.53 -1.64
N CYS A 148 -4.08 4.65 -0.69
CA CYS A 148 -5.11 4.09 0.19
C CYS A 148 -4.60 4.01 1.63
N LEU A 149 -5.19 4.82 2.52
CA LEU A 149 -4.71 4.98 3.90
C LEU A 149 -5.25 3.93 4.87
N ASN A 150 -6.40 3.31 4.57
CA ASN A 150 -7.06 2.33 5.44
C ASN A 150 -7.22 0.95 4.79
N CYS A 151 -6.42 0.66 3.76
CA CYS A 151 -6.49 -0.63 3.10
C CYS A 151 -5.60 -1.67 3.78
N GLU A 152 -6.15 -2.86 3.96
CA GLU A 152 -5.36 -4.02 4.38
C GLU A 152 -4.65 -4.63 3.17
N THR A 153 -3.37 -4.99 3.33
CA THR A 153 -2.55 -5.52 2.24
C THR A 153 -2.24 -6.99 2.48
N TYR A 154 -2.24 -7.77 1.41
CA TYR A 154 -2.08 -9.22 1.44
C TYR A 154 -1.13 -9.68 0.33
N ILE A 155 -0.33 -10.70 0.61
CA ILE A 155 0.59 -11.32 -0.36
C ILE A 155 0.36 -12.83 -0.43
N ARG A 156 0.60 -13.39 -1.61
CA ARG A 156 0.76 -14.84 -1.80
C ARG A 156 1.85 -15.13 -2.83
N VAL A 157 2.51 -16.26 -2.67
CA VAL A 157 3.58 -16.76 -3.55
C VAL A 157 3.40 -18.26 -3.73
N ALA A 158 3.56 -18.76 -4.95
CA ALA A 158 3.47 -20.19 -5.26
C ALA A 158 4.54 -20.63 -6.27
N GLU A 159 4.88 -21.93 -6.25
CA GLU A 159 5.74 -22.52 -7.28
C GLU A 159 4.92 -22.71 -8.58
N PHE A 160 5.47 -22.24 -9.70
CA PHE A 160 4.90 -22.49 -11.02
C PHE A 160 5.66 -23.62 -11.73
N ARG A 161 4.92 -24.66 -12.10
CA ARG A 161 5.40 -25.84 -12.79
C ARG A 161 4.72 -25.96 -14.15
N SER A 162 5.44 -25.65 -15.22
CA SER A 162 4.88 -25.67 -16.58
C SER A 162 4.47 -27.07 -17.07
N ASP A 163 4.96 -28.13 -16.42
CA ASP A 163 4.60 -29.52 -16.67
C ASP A 163 3.28 -29.93 -16.00
N PHE A 164 2.78 -29.14 -15.05
CA PHE A 164 1.65 -29.49 -14.20
C PHE A 164 0.52 -28.45 -14.21
N HIS A 165 0.85 -27.16 -14.15
CA HIS A 165 -0.12 -26.07 -14.15
C HIS A 165 -0.43 -25.59 -15.56
N SER A 166 -1.72 -25.39 -15.84
CA SER A 166 -2.26 -24.84 -17.08
C SER A 166 -2.29 -23.32 -17.09
N SER A 167 -2.27 -22.67 -15.92
CA SER A 167 -2.18 -21.20 -15.78
C SER A 167 -1.43 -20.76 -14.52
N LEU A 168 -1.14 -19.46 -14.40
CA LEU A 168 -0.49 -18.89 -13.21
C LEU A 168 -1.42 -18.89 -11.99
N GLU A 169 -2.71 -18.68 -12.23
CA GLU A 169 -3.76 -18.72 -11.20
C GLU A 169 -3.88 -20.11 -10.59
N GLU A 170 -3.79 -21.16 -11.41
CA GLU A 170 -3.82 -22.54 -10.92
C GLU A 170 -2.65 -22.80 -9.97
N ALA A 171 -1.45 -22.31 -10.29
CA ALA A 171 -0.28 -22.42 -9.42
C ALA A 171 -0.49 -21.72 -8.07
N LEU A 172 -1.12 -20.54 -8.05
CA LEU A 172 -1.44 -19.80 -6.82
C LEU A 172 -2.45 -20.54 -5.92
N VAL A 173 -3.25 -21.45 -6.49
CA VAL A 173 -4.24 -22.25 -5.76
C VAL A 173 -3.65 -23.60 -5.30
N ASP A 174 -2.67 -24.16 -6.00
CA ASP A 174 -2.16 -25.51 -5.70
C ASP A 174 -0.89 -25.52 -4.83
N GLU A 175 0.25 -25.00 -5.31
CA GLU A 175 1.56 -25.11 -4.65
C GLU A 175 1.99 -23.81 -3.94
N ARG A 176 1.18 -23.30 -2.99
CA ARG A 176 1.56 -22.09 -2.20
C ARG A 176 2.81 -22.34 -1.36
N VAL A 177 3.81 -21.47 -1.53
CA VAL A 177 5.00 -21.40 -0.68
C VAL A 177 4.85 -20.34 0.42
N LEU A 178 4.02 -19.32 0.15
CA LEU A 178 3.59 -18.26 1.06
C LEU A 178 2.09 -17.96 0.81
N PRO A 179 1.22 -18.00 1.82
CA PRO A 179 1.45 -18.52 3.18
C PRO A 179 1.81 -20.02 3.18
N PHE A 180 2.48 -20.47 4.25
CA PHE A 180 2.84 -21.89 4.41
C PHE A 180 1.61 -22.78 4.68
N ASP A 181 0.68 -22.28 5.50
CA ASP A 181 -0.59 -22.94 5.79
C ASP A 181 -1.47 -22.92 4.54
N GLN A 182 -1.72 -24.09 3.97
CA GLN A 182 -2.50 -24.21 2.73
C GLN A 182 -4.00 -23.91 2.95
N SER A 183 -4.48 -23.86 4.20
CA SER A 183 -5.84 -23.39 4.48
C SER A 183 -5.99 -21.87 4.33
N GLN A 184 -4.86 -21.14 4.31
CA GLN A 184 -4.82 -19.71 4.05
C GLN A 184 -4.48 -19.45 2.58
N GLU A 185 -5.30 -18.65 1.91
CA GLU A 185 -5.04 -18.24 0.52
C GLU A 185 -4.07 -17.06 0.43
N TRP A 186 -4.06 -16.21 1.47
CA TRP A 186 -3.37 -14.93 1.52
C TRP A 186 -2.70 -14.73 2.87
N LEU A 187 -1.49 -14.18 2.88
CA LEU A 187 -0.82 -13.71 4.09
C LEU A 187 -1.12 -12.22 4.27
N LYS A 188 -1.73 -11.83 5.39
CA LYS A 188 -1.91 -10.41 5.75
C LYS A 188 -0.56 -9.78 6.07
N LEU A 189 -0.32 -8.61 5.50
CA LEU A 189 0.84 -7.77 5.77
C LEU A 189 0.43 -6.55 6.60
N GLU A 190 1.42 -5.94 7.23
CA GLU A 190 1.30 -4.58 7.78
C GLU A 190 1.15 -3.55 6.64
N ASP A 191 0.94 -2.28 6.99
CA ASP A 191 0.88 -1.20 6.01
C ASP A 191 2.27 -0.88 5.43
N VAL A 192 2.70 -1.72 4.48
CA VAL A 192 3.98 -1.64 3.79
C VAL A 192 3.80 -1.74 2.27
N SER A 193 4.81 -1.30 1.52
CA SER A 193 4.91 -1.43 0.06
C SER A 193 6.09 -2.31 -0.37
N THR A 194 6.78 -2.91 0.61
CA THR A 194 7.90 -3.82 0.41
C THR A 194 7.83 -4.97 1.41
N PHE A 195 8.17 -6.18 0.96
CA PHE A 195 8.18 -7.38 1.79
C PHE A 195 9.38 -8.25 1.42
N GLN A 196 10.20 -8.64 2.39
CA GLN A 196 11.29 -9.58 2.16
C GLN A 196 10.80 -11.00 2.40
N TYR A 197 11.09 -11.93 1.48
CA TYR A 197 10.78 -13.35 1.71
C TYR A 197 11.46 -13.86 2.99
N PRO A 198 10.72 -14.43 3.95
CA PRO A 198 11.25 -14.72 5.27
C PRO A 198 12.07 -16.01 5.30
N LEU A 199 12.91 -16.15 6.34
CA LEU A 199 13.75 -17.33 6.58
C LEU A 199 12.99 -18.52 7.18
N ILE A 200 11.89 -18.24 7.89
CA ILE A 200 11.12 -19.21 8.67
C ILE A 200 9.62 -19.02 8.44
N GLY A 201 8.84 -20.05 8.73
CA GLY A 201 7.38 -20.01 8.59
C GLY A 201 6.88 -20.06 7.14
N VAL A 202 7.76 -20.42 6.20
CA VAL A 202 7.49 -20.48 4.75
C VAL A 202 8.18 -21.69 4.13
N ARG A 203 7.73 -22.11 2.95
CA ARG A 203 8.48 -23.13 2.17
C ARG A 203 9.69 -22.43 1.53
N PRO A 204 10.93 -22.94 1.68
CA PRO A 204 12.09 -22.29 1.06
C PRO A 204 11.97 -22.24 -0.46
N LEU A 205 12.30 -21.08 -1.05
CA LEU A 205 12.50 -20.98 -2.49
C LEU A 205 13.74 -21.76 -2.90
N LYS A 206 13.72 -22.37 -4.09
CA LYS A 206 14.79 -23.26 -4.57
C LYS A 206 15.33 -22.78 -5.91
N ASN A 207 16.64 -22.93 -6.08
CA ASN A 207 17.31 -22.67 -7.36
C ASN A 207 16.73 -23.55 -8.47
N GLY A 208 16.62 -22.99 -9.67
CA GLY A 208 16.08 -23.64 -10.86
C GLY A 208 14.55 -23.63 -10.96
N LYS A 209 13.84 -23.14 -9.93
CA LYS A 209 12.37 -23.09 -9.90
C LYS A 209 11.82 -21.72 -10.29
N THR A 210 10.62 -21.73 -10.84
CA THR A 210 9.85 -20.53 -11.18
C THR A 210 8.79 -20.33 -10.11
N TYR A 211 8.62 -19.10 -9.68
CA TYR A 211 7.63 -18.71 -8.69
C TYR A 211 6.75 -17.61 -9.24
N VAL A 212 5.49 -17.63 -8.85
CA VAL A 212 4.50 -16.60 -9.15
C VAL A 212 4.04 -15.95 -7.86
N TRP A 213 3.72 -14.66 -7.91
CA TRP A 213 3.26 -13.92 -6.75
C TRP A 213 2.27 -12.83 -7.12
N GLN A 214 1.50 -12.41 -6.13
CA GLN A 214 0.43 -11.45 -6.31
C GLN A 214 0.18 -10.68 -5.01
N ILE A 215 -0.30 -9.44 -5.15
CA ILE A 215 -0.75 -8.61 -4.04
C ILE A 215 -2.26 -8.43 -4.13
N MET A 216 -2.94 -8.50 -2.99
CA MET A 216 -4.33 -8.11 -2.86
C MET A 216 -4.44 -6.99 -1.83
N VAL A 217 -5.25 -6.00 -2.14
CA VAL A 217 -5.56 -4.87 -1.26
C VAL A 217 -7.06 -4.91 -0.99
N LYS A 218 -7.40 -4.95 0.30
CA LYS A 218 -8.79 -4.97 0.78
C LYS A 218 -9.18 -3.58 1.20
N ILE A 219 -10.22 -3.06 0.56
CA ILE A 219 -10.58 -1.65 0.54
C ILE A 219 -11.92 -1.50 1.24
N PRO A 220 -12.00 -0.75 2.34
CA PRO A 220 -13.28 -0.47 2.97
C PRO A 220 -14.07 0.49 2.06
N THR A 221 -15.22 0.04 1.55
CA THR A 221 -16.14 0.88 0.77
C THR A 221 -17.48 1.01 1.48
N THR A 222 -18.31 1.95 1.05
CA THR A 222 -19.67 2.14 1.59
C THR A 222 -20.58 0.93 1.35
N ASP A 223 -20.29 0.13 0.30
CA ASP A 223 -21.03 -1.09 -0.04
C ASP A 223 -20.43 -2.35 0.62
N GLY A 224 -19.45 -2.18 1.52
CA GLY A 224 -18.70 -3.25 2.15
C GLY A 224 -17.25 -3.31 1.68
N GLU A 225 -16.56 -4.38 2.02
CA GLU A 225 -15.15 -4.54 1.66
C GLU A 225 -15.02 -5.00 0.21
N GLN A 226 -14.20 -4.29 -0.56
CA GLN A 226 -13.87 -4.64 -1.93
C GLN A 226 -12.41 -5.12 -2.00
N ASN A 227 -12.16 -6.22 -2.72
CA ASN A 227 -10.81 -6.69 -2.96
C ASN A 227 -10.33 -6.21 -4.33
N GLU A 228 -9.15 -5.60 -4.37
CA GLU A 228 -8.41 -5.38 -5.61
C GLU A 228 -7.16 -6.25 -5.63
N VAL A 229 -6.95 -6.91 -6.76
CA VAL A 229 -5.85 -7.86 -6.92
C VAL A 229 -4.96 -7.38 -8.06
N SER A 230 -3.65 -7.40 -7.86
CA SER A 230 -2.67 -7.06 -8.88
C SER A 230 -2.65 -8.07 -10.03
N GLU A 231 -1.92 -7.77 -11.10
CA GLU A 231 -1.46 -8.80 -12.03
C GLU A 231 -0.58 -9.84 -11.32
N ILE A 232 -0.33 -10.98 -11.97
CA ILE A 232 0.55 -12.03 -11.44
C ILE A 232 1.93 -11.85 -12.03
N TYR A 233 2.92 -11.60 -11.19
CA TYR A 233 4.32 -11.58 -11.60
C TYR A 233 4.96 -12.95 -11.42
N ALA A 234 5.83 -13.30 -12.35
CA ALA A 234 6.62 -14.52 -12.35
C ALA A 234 8.12 -14.20 -12.33
N PHE A 235 8.88 -14.99 -11.58
CA PHE A 235 10.34 -14.93 -11.56
C PHE A 235 10.96 -16.31 -11.43
N LYS A 236 12.19 -16.47 -11.93
CA LYS A 236 12.98 -17.70 -11.77
C LYS A 236 14.11 -17.49 -10.78
N VAL A 237 14.21 -18.35 -9.77
CA VAL A 237 15.34 -18.34 -8.83
C VAL A 237 16.49 -19.11 -9.47
N THR A 238 17.64 -18.46 -9.62
CA THR A 238 18.84 -19.07 -10.20
C THR A 238 19.95 -19.12 -9.17
N ASP A 239 20.74 -20.19 -9.24
CA ASP A 239 21.92 -20.33 -8.40
C ASP A 239 22.93 -19.23 -8.74
N PRO A 240 23.36 -18.42 -7.77
CA PRO A 240 24.40 -17.41 -7.98
C PRO A 240 25.69 -17.99 -8.54
N SER A 241 26.02 -19.25 -8.21
CA SER A 241 27.23 -19.95 -8.67
C SER A 241 27.15 -20.46 -10.12
N LEU A 242 25.94 -20.61 -10.66
CA LEU A 242 25.71 -21.02 -12.05
C LEU A 242 25.67 -19.83 -13.02
N SER A 243 25.95 -18.61 -12.54
CA SER A 243 26.07 -17.38 -13.33
C SER A 243 27.34 -17.37 -14.21
N THR A 244 27.53 -18.42 -15.01
CA THR A 244 28.50 -18.42 -16.10
C THR A 244 27.85 -17.79 -17.34
N LYS A 245 28.32 -16.60 -17.71
CA LYS A 245 28.09 -15.93 -19.01
C LYS A 245 26.65 -15.52 -19.36
N ILE A 246 26.04 -14.67 -18.54
CA ILE A 246 25.17 -13.62 -19.06
C ILE A 246 25.71 -12.30 -18.50
N ASN A 247 25.90 -11.30 -19.37
CA ASN A 247 26.45 -9.98 -19.07
C ASN A 247 25.54 -9.13 -18.15
N SER A 248 25.16 -9.64 -16.97
CA SER A 248 24.69 -8.82 -15.87
C SER A 248 25.87 -8.59 -14.93
N MET A 249 26.56 -7.49 -15.16
CA MET A 249 27.67 -7.05 -14.31
C MET A 249 27.20 -7.00 -12.85
N ASP A 250 27.96 -7.64 -11.96
CA ASP A 250 27.71 -7.61 -10.51
C ASP A 250 27.43 -6.15 -10.07
N PRO A 251 26.39 -5.86 -9.27
CA PRO A 251 26.04 -4.50 -8.87
C PRO A 251 27.19 -3.72 -8.23
N LEU A 252 28.13 -4.40 -7.57
CA LEU A 252 29.35 -3.81 -7.04
C LEU A 252 30.39 -3.56 -8.14
N LEU A 253 30.53 -4.47 -9.12
CA LEU A 253 31.37 -4.23 -10.30
C LEU A 253 30.87 -3.05 -11.13
N LEU A 254 29.55 -2.86 -11.23
CA LEU A 254 28.96 -1.67 -11.87
C LEU A 254 29.30 -0.38 -11.09
N GLN A 255 29.23 -0.41 -9.77
CA GLN A 255 29.63 0.74 -8.93
C GLN A 255 31.14 1.02 -9.00
N ILE A 256 31.98 -0.02 -9.09
CA ILE A 256 33.42 0.11 -9.32
C ILE A 256 33.65 0.78 -10.69
N LYS A 257 32.98 0.30 -11.73
CA LYS A 257 33.03 0.85 -13.08
C LYS A 257 32.64 2.33 -13.12
N GLU A 258 31.58 2.70 -12.42
CA GLU A 258 31.17 4.10 -12.29
C GLU A 258 32.17 4.96 -11.50
N ALA A 259 32.85 4.38 -10.50
CA ALA A 259 33.79 5.10 -9.66
C ALA A 259 35.14 5.36 -10.35
N ILE A 260 35.68 4.37 -11.06
CA ILE A 260 37.01 4.45 -11.71
C ILE A 260 36.95 4.82 -13.20
N GLY A 261 35.75 4.77 -13.80
CA GLY A 261 35.50 5.08 -15.20
C GLY A 261 35.72 3.91 -16.15
N GLU A 262 34.99 3.93 -17.28
CA GLU A 262 34.95 2.87 -18.31
C GLU A 262 36.34 2.41 -18.78
N ASN A 263 37.23 3.36 -19.06
CA ASN A 263 38.54 3.08 -19.63
C ASN A 263 39.44 2.32 -18.64
N LYS A 264 39.44 2.75 -17.36
CA LYS A 264 40.25 2.10 -16.33
C LYS A 264 39.66 0.76 -15.93
N TYR A 265 38.33 0.67 -15.89
CA TYR A 265 37.64 -0.59 -15.68
C TYR A 265 37.96 -1.61 -16.77
N SER A 266 37.91 -1.19 -18.03
CA SER A 266 38.23 -2.05 -19.18
C SER A 266 39.67 -2.54 -19.18
N GLU A 267 40.63 -1.71 -18.75
CA GLU A 267 42.05 -2.09 -18.63
C GLU A 267 42.27 -3.19 -17.56
N LEU A 268 41.45 -3.20 -16.51
CA LEU A 268 41.63 -4.10 -15.38
C LEU A 268 40.83 -5.40 -15.50
N PHE A 269 39.56 -5.32 -15.95
CA PHE A 269 38.60 -6.42 -15.87
C PHE A 269 38.30 -7.11 -17.21
N ASN A 270 38.69 -6.52 -18.35
CA ASN A 270 38.53 -7.17 -19.65
C ASN A 270 39.72 -8.10 -19.97
N GLU A 271 39.62 -8.78 -21.11
CA GLU A 271 40.62 -9.73 -21.61
C GLU A 271 42.05 -9.17 -21.59
N GLY A 272 42.95 -9.84 -20.87
CA GLY A 272 44.35 -9.45 -20.65
C GLY A 272 44.59 -8.51 -19.45
N GLY A 273 43.54 -8.12 -18.72
CA GLY A 273 43.62 -7.28 -17.52
C GLY A 273 44.04 -8.05 -16.27
N SER A 274 44.63 -7.37 -15.28
CA SER A 274 45.11 -8.01 -14.04
C SER A 274 44.00 -8.56 -13.15
N LEU A 275 42.76 -8.12 -13.35
CA LEU A 275 41.55 -8.54 -12.62
C LEU A 275 40.56 -9.25 -13.56
N GLU A 276 41.03 -9.75 -14.71
CA GLU A 276 40.21 -10.52 -15.64
C GLU A 276 39.60 -11.74 -14.93
N GLY A 277 38.28 -11.85 -14.97
CA GLY A 277 37.54 -12.96 -14.37
C GLY A 277 37.38 -12.90 -12.84
N TYR A 278 37.87 -11.87 -12.18
CA TYR A 278 37.67 -11.68 -10.74
C TYR A 278 36.26 -11.14 -10.45
N SER A 279 35.63 -11.68 -9.40
CA SER A 279 34.30 -11.29 -8.92
C SER A 279 34.31 -11.11 -7.39
N PRO A 280 33.49 -10.21 -6.83
CA PRO A 280 33.42 -10.01 -5.38
C PRO A 280 33.11 -11.30 -4.62
N SER A 281 33.91 -11.63 -3.61
CA SER A 281 33.75 -12.83 -2.77
C SER A 281 32.74 -12.65 -1.62
N GLY A 282 32.27 -11.42 -1.39
CA GLY A 282 31.41 -11.05 -0.26
C GLY A 282 32.17 -10.75 1.05
N VAL A 283 33.50 -10.81 1.04
CA VAL A 283 34.37 -10.36 2.14
C VAL A 283 35.10 -9.11 1.68
N TYR A 284 34.96 -8.01 2.43
CA TYR A 284 35.51 -6.72 2.06
C TYR A 284 36.53 -6.23 3.08
N LEU A 285 37.62 -5.64 2.59
CA LEU A 285 38.69 -5.10 3.39
C LEU A 285 38.97 -3.65 2.97
N ILE A 286 39.12 -2.75 3.95
CA ILE A 286 39.72 -1.41 3.77
C ILE A 286 40.91 -1.34 4.73
N ASP A 287 42.10 -1.06 4.21
CA ASP A 287 43.36 -1.00 4.98
C ASP A 287 43.61 -2.25 5.85
N GLY A 288 43.24 -3.43 5.33
CA GLY A 288 43.39 -4.72 6.02
C GLY A 288 42.33 -5.02 7.09
N SER A 289 41.37 -4.12 7.33
CA SER A 289 40.27 -4.32 8.27
C SER A 289 39.00 -4.76 7.55
N LYS A 290 38.29 -5.75 8.11
CA LYS A 290 37.01 -6.22 7.56
C LYS A 290 35.93 -5.16 7.70
N VAL A 291 35.26 -4.84 6.60
CA VAL A 291 34.21 -3.82 6.53
C VAL A 291 32.92 -4.37 5.93
N ASP A 292 31.81 -3.68 6.17
CA ASP A 292 30.52 -3.98 5.56
C ASP A 292 30.41 -3.40 4.14
N ILE A 293 29.51 -3.96 3.32
CA ILE A 293 29.24 -3.50 1.95
C ILE A 293 28.82 -2.02 1.91
N SER A 294 28.16 -1.53 2.95
CA SER A 294 27.76 -0.13 3.08
C SER A 294 28.97 0.82 3.12
N GLU A 295 30.06 0.41 3.76
CA GLU A 295 31.30 1.18 3.85
C GLU A 295 32.06 1.18 2.52
N ILE A 296 32.04 0.05 1.80
CA ILE A 296 32.61 -0.05 0.44
C ILE A 296 31.87 0.87 -0.54
N ARG A 297 30.54 0.91 -0.49
CA ARG A 297 29.75 1.83 -1.33
C ARG A 297 30.11 3.29 -1.05
N ASN A 298 30.27 3.65 0.22
CA ASN A 298 30.72 4.99 0.62
C ASN A 298 32.13 5.31 0.12
N ALA A 299 33.06 4.34 0.15
CA ALA A 299 34.40 4.51 -0.40
C ALA A 299 34.38 4.72 -1.92
N LEU A 300 33.59 3.95 -2.66
CA LEU A 300 33.43 4.10 -4.12
C LEU A 300 32.81 5.46 -4.49
N LEU A 301 31.85 5.97 -3.70
CA LEU A 301 31.31 7.31 -3.88
C LEU A 301 32.35 8.41 -3.66
N ARG A 302 33.28 8.23 -2.71
CA ARG A 302 34.41 9.17 -2.48
C ARG A 302 35.40 9.17 -3.65
N ILE A 303 35.71 7.99 -4.19
CA ILE A 303 36.53 7.82 -5.40
C ILE A 303 35.87 8.51 -6.60
N LYS A 304 34.57 8.26 -6.81
CA LYS A 304 33.77 8.90 -7.89
C LYS A 304 33.75 10.43 -7.78
N SER A 305 33.61 10.96 -6.56
CA SER A 305 33.55 12.40 -6.29
C SER A 305 34.91 13.11 -6.29
N LYS A 306 36.01 12.40 -6.63
CA LYS A 306 37.41 12.89 -6.64
C LYS A 306 37.88 13.50 -5.31
N ASN A 307 37.24 13.17 -4.20
CA ASN A 307 37.69 13.57 -2.87
C ASN A 307 38.62 12.49 -2.28
N LEU A 308 39.89 12.63 -2.65
CA LEU A 308 41.13 12.26 -1.95
C LEU A 308 41.77 10.86 -2.07
N GLU A 309 43.11 10.97 -2.16
CA GLU A 309 44.25 10.14 -1.77
C GLU A 309 44.03 8.63 -1.62
N THR A 310 44.47 7.90 -2.66
CA THR A 310 44.95 6.50 -2.70
C THR A 310 44.45 5.56 -1.60
N ILE A 311 43.47 4.72 -1.96
CA ILE A 311 43.08 3.53 -1.18
C ILE A 311 43.56 2.28 -1.95
N LYS A 312 44.33 1.41 -1.30
CA LYS A 312 44.82 0.15 -1.85
C LYS A 312 43.88 -0.98 -1.43
N ILE A 313 43.38 -1.76 -2.39
CA ILE A 313 42.53 -2.93 -2.14
C ILE A 313 43.30 -4.16 -2.63
N GLU A 314 43.50 -5.14 -1.75
CA GLU A 314 44.14 -6.42 -2.06
C GLU A 314 43.11 -7.56 -1.85
N ASP A 315 43.11 -8.53 -2.76
CA ASP A 315 42.29 -9.74 -2.72
C ASP A 315 43.23 -10.95 -2.55
N ASN A 316 42.84 -11.95 -1.75
CA ASN A 316 43.67 -13.13 -1.43
C ASN A 316 43.18 -14.36 -2.19
#